data_AF-A0A4V1S7K7-F1
#
_entry.id   AF-A0A4V1S7K7-F1
#
_cell.length_a   1.000
_cell.length_b   1.000
_cell.length_c   1.000
_cell.angle_alpha   90.00
_cell.angle_beta   90.00
_cell.angle_gamma   90.00
#
_symmetry.space_group_name_H-M   'P 1'
#
loop_
_entity.id
_entity.type
_entity.pdbx_description
1 polymer ?
#
loop_
_entity_poly.entity_id
_entity_poly.type
_entity_poly.pdbx_seq_one_letter_code
_entity_poly.pdbx_strand_id
1 'polypeptide(L)' 'MTHLEAIARETGISLSSVTATSKLIAEGGTVPFISRYRKEQTGSLDEVQITTIRDRMLQ' A
#
# COMPACT_ATOMS: atom_id res chain seq x y z
N MET A 1 9.12 7.33 14.45
CA MET A 1 8.49 7.26 13.12
C MET A 1 8.75 5.87 12.59
N THR A 2 7.69 5.08 12.44
CA THR A 2 7.71 3.72 11.88
C THR A 2 7.97 3.75 10.37
N HIS A 3 8.39 2.63 9.79
CA HIS A 3 8.64 2.53 8.35
C HIS A 3 7.41 2.93 7.52
N LEU A 4 6.22 2.47 7.91
CA LEU A 4 4.98 2.80 7.19
C LEU A 4 4.63 4.30 7.27
N GLU A 5 4.94 4.98 8.37
CA GLU A 5 4.79 6.43 8.48
C GLU A 5 5.74 7.20 7.55
N ALA A 6 6.96 6.68 7.34
CA ALA A 6 7.90 7.25 6.37
C ALA A 6 7.39 7.10 4.93
N ILE A 7 6.93 5.90 4.57
CA ILE A 7 6.34 5.62 3.24
C ILE A 7 5.13 6.54 2.99
N ALA A 8 4.22 6.66 3.95
CA ALA A 8 3.07 7.56 3.84
C ALA A 8 3.50 9.00 3.58
N ARG A 9 4.50 9.50 4.33
CA ARG A 9 5.00 10.88 4.18
C ARG A 9 5.65 11.12 2.81
N GLU A 10 6.44 10.17 2.32
CA GLU A 10 7.22 10.33 1.08
C GLU A 10 6.39 10.13 -0.18
N THR A 11 5.38 9.24 -0.12
CA THR A 11 4.48 8.96 -1.26
C THR A 11 3.29 9.91 -1.31
N GLY A 12 2.99 10.62 -0.22
CA GLY A 12 1.76 11.40 -0.07
C GLY A 12 0.49 10.55 0.08
N ILE A 13 0.61 9.23 0.21
CA ILE A 13 -0.51 8.32 0.42
C ILE A 13 -0.88 8.32 1.91
N SER A 14 -2.17 8.25 2.21
CA SER A 14 -2.64 8.23 3.60
C SER A 14 -2.05 7.04 4.38
N LEU A 15 -1.72 7.27 5.66
CA LEU A 15 -1.15 6.21 6.51
C LEU A 15 -2.10 4.99 6.62
N SER A 16 -3.42 5.21 6.62
CA SER A 16 -4.41 4.14 6.64
C SER A 16 -4.33 3.29 5.36
N SER A 17 -4.24 3.92 4.18
CA SER A 17 -4.07 3.23 2.90
C SER A 17 -2.74 2.45 2.83
N VAL A 18 -1.64 3.03 3.31
CA VAL A 18 -0.33 2.34 3.39
C VAL A 18 -0.41 1.14 4.32
N THR A 19 -1.02 1.30 5.49
CA THR A 19 -1.16 0.22 6.48
C THR A 19 -2.04 -0.91 5.96
N ALA A 20 -3.19 -0.59 5.35
CA ALA A 20 -4.08 -1.59 4.75
C ALA A 20 -3.40 -2.35 3.60
N THR A 21 -2.69 -1.63 2.73
CA THR A 21 -1.94 -2.24 1.62
C THR A 21 -0.82 -3.13 2.12
N SER A 22 -0.05 -2.69 3.13
CA SER A 22 1.00 -3.48 3.76
C SER A 22 0.46 -4.79 4.34
N LYS A 23 -0.70 -4.75 4.99
CA LYS A 23 -1.35 -5.96 5.52
C LYS A 23 -1.75 -6.92 4.42
N LEU A 24 -2.39 -6.43 3.35
CA LEU A 24 -2.80 -7.25 2.22
C LEU A 24 -1.61 -7.92 1.51
N ILE A 25 -0.48 -7.21 1.39
CA ILE A 25 0.76 -7.78 0.83
C ILE A 25 1.33 -8.86 1.77
N ALA A 26 1.34 -8.62 3.07
CA ALA A 26 1.80 -9.60 4.05
C ALA A 26 0.93 -10.87 4.08
N GLU A 27 -0.36 -10.75 3.73
CA GLU A 27 -1.30 -11.86 3.55
C GLU A 27 -1.17 -12.57 2.18
N GLY A 28 -0.21 -12.17 1.34
CA GLY A 28 0.06 -12.77 0.03
C GLY A 28 -0.69 -12.13 -1.14
N GLY A 29 -1.37 -11.00 -0.92
CA GLY A 29 -2.03 -10.24 -1.97
C GLY A 29 -1.03 -9.68 -2.98
N THR A 30 -1.29 -9.91 -4.27
CA THR A 30 -0.49 -9.35 -5.36
C THR A 30 -0.98 -7.96 -5.74
N VAL A 31 -0.10 -7.15 -6.35
CA VAL A 31 -0.44 -5.80 -6.81
C VAL A 31 -1.71 -5.78 -7.72
N PRO A 32 -1.83 -6.63 -8.77
CA PRO A 32 -3.04 -6.64 -9.60
C PRO A 32 -4.29 -7.11 -8.87
N PHE A 33 -4.14 -7.99 -7.88
CA PHE A 33 -5.26 -8.45 -7.07
C PHE A 33 -5.77 -7.32 -6.15
N ILE A 34 -4.87 -6.63 -5.46
CA ILE A 34 -5.23 -5.55 -4.53
C ILE A 34 -5.87 -4.38 -5.28
N SER A 35 -5.29 -3.93 -6.39
CA SER A 35 -5.79 -2.79 -7.17
C SER A 35 -7.17 -3.04 -7.79
N ARG A 36 -7.52 -4.30 -8.05
CA ARG A 36 -8.81 -4.69 -8.63
C ARG A 36 -9.86 -5.04 -7.59
N TYR A 37 -9.50 -5.79 -6.56
CA TYR A 37 -10.47 -6.44 -5.67
C TYR A 37 -10.49 -5.87 -4.25
N ARG A 38 -9.52 -5.05 -3.84
CA ARG A 38 -9.42 -4.48 -2.48
C ARG A 38 -9.43 -2.95 -2.46
N LYS A 39 -10.14 -2.33 -3.40
CA LYS A 39 -10.24 -0.87 -3.52
C LYS A 39 -10.75 -0.21 -2.25
N GLU A 40 -11.87 -0.66 -1.70
CA GLU A 40 -12.44 -0.04 -0.50
C GLU A 40 -11.50 -0.13 0.72
N GLN A 41 -10.80 -1.26 0.87
CA GLN A 41 -9.84 -1.45 1.97
C GLN A 41 -8.61 -0.56 1.86
N THR A 42 -8.18 -0.24 0.63
CA THR A 42 -6.98 0.58 0.39
C THR A 42 -7.29 2.07 0.21
N GLY A 43 -8.56 2.47 0.13
CA GLY A 43 -8.93 3.85 -0.23
C GLY A 43 -8.85 4.11 -1.73
N SER A 44 -9.14 3.08 -2.53
CA SER A 44 -9.16 3.08 -4.00
C SER A 44 -7.81 3.35 -4.66
N LEU A 45 -6.72 2.87 -4.06
CA LEU A 45 -5.39 2.98 -4.67
C LEU A 45 -5.34 2.25 -6.02
N ASP A 46 -4.63 2.86 -6.96
CA ASP A 46 -4.32 2.23 -8.24
C ASP A 46 -3.07 1.34 -8.18
N GLU A 47 -2.79 0.68 -9.30
CA GLU A 47 -1.67 -0.26 -9.42
C GLU A 47 -0.31 0.40 -9.21
N VAL A 48 -0.14 1.65 -9.63
CA VAL A 48 1.11 2.42 -9.51
C VAL A 48 1.34 2.78 -8.04
N GLN A 49 0.31 3.23 -7.35
CA GLN A 49 0.36 3.56 -5.92
C GLN A 49 0.67 2.32 -5.07
N ILE A 50 -0.01 1.19 -5.34
CA ILE A 50 0.23 -0.07 -4.61
C ILE A 50 1.64 -0.61 -4.88
N THR A 51 2.11 -0.54 -6.13
CA THR A 51 3.50 -0.89 -6.50
C THR A 51 4.50 -0.04 -5.72
N THR A 52 4.26 1.27 -5.67
CA THR A 52 5.13 2.20 -4.94
C THR A 52 5.22 1.83 -3.46
N ILE A 53 4.09 1.55 -2.80
CA ILE A 53 4.08 1.11 -1.39
C ILE A 53 4.90 -0.17 -1.23
N ARG A 54 4.66 -1.20 -2.06
CA ARG A 54 5.38 -2.48 -2.00
C ARG A 54 6.89 -2.27 -2.15
N ASP A 55 7.31 -1.49 -3.12
CA ASP A 55 8.73 -1.30 -3.41
C ASP A 55 9.42 -0.53 -2.28
N ARG A 56 8.76 0.48 -1.69
CA ARG A 56 9.28 1.17 -0.49
C ARG A 56 9.32 0.27 0.75
N MET A 57 8.44 -0.72 0.87
CA MET A 57 8.48 -1.68 1.97
C MET A 57 9.70 -2.63 1.91
N LEU A 58 10.29 -2.84 0.73
CA LEU A 58 11.44 -3.73 0.52
C LEU A 58 12.81 -3.02 0.67
N GLN A 59 12.80 -1.70 0.82
CA GLN A 59 13.97 -0.86 1.08
C GLN A 59 14.23 -0.73 2.58
#